data_AF-A0A3T0JU20-F1
#
_entry.id   AF-A0A3T0JU20-F1
#
_cell.length_a   1.000
_cell.length_b   1.000
_cell.length_c   1.000
_cell.angle_alpha   90.00
_cell.angle_beta   90.00
_cell.angle_gamma   90.00
#
_symmetry.space_group_name_H-M   'P 1'
#
loop_
_entity.id
_entity.type
_entity.pdbx_description
1 polymer ?
#
loop_
_entity_poly.entity_id
_entity_poly.type
_entity_poly.pdbx_seq_one_letter_code
_entity_poly.pdbx_strand_id
1 'polypeptide(L)'
;MATLKAIASKHAIKFQVRQKIGTVPNKATPELEARLVVQIKDCIAGGMNRSQCCKVLAISYNMLDRIVRDHKIDYPKLKSAFR
;
A
#
# COMPACT_ATOMS: atom_id res chain seq x y z
N MET A 1 -3.04 5.93 -37.94
CA MET A 1 -2.54 4.84 -37.09
C MET A 1 -3.71 3.95 -36.69
N ALA A 2 -3.75 2.69 -37.13
CA ALA A 2 -4.82 1.77 -36.75
C ALA A 2 -4.52 1.21 -35.35
N THR A 3 -5.42 1.46 -34.41
CA THR A 3 -5.37 0.90 -33.06
C THR A 3 -5.41 -0.62 -33.12
N LEU A 4 -4.65 -1.31 -32.25
CA LEU A 4 -4.60 -2.77 -32.10
C LEU A 4 -6.00 -3.43 -32.07
N LYS A 5 -6.99 -2.72 -31.53
CA LYS A 5 -8.40 -3.14 -31.48
C LYS A 5 -9.04 -3.31 -32.86
N ALA A 6 -8.69 -2.48 -33.83
CA ALA A 6 -9.21 -2.54 -35.20
C ALA A 6 -8.66 -3.75 -35.97
N ILE A 7 -7.38 -4.09 -35.77
CA ILE A 7 -6.74 -5.27 -36.39
C ILE A 7 -7.33 -6.55 -35.80
N ALA A 8 -7.46 -6.63 -34.48
CA ALA A 8 -8.07 -7.80 -33.82
C ALA A 8 -9.52 -8.04 -34.24
N SER A 9 -10.30 -6.98 -34.46
CA SER A 9 -11.68 -7.09 -34.94
C SER A 9 -11.76 -7.66 -36.37
N LYS A 10 -10.83 -7.28 -37.26
CA LYS A 10 -10.76 -7.82 -38.63
C LYS A 10 -10.42 -9.31 -38.67
N HIS A 11 -9.61 -9.79 -37.72
CA HIS A 11 -9.18 -11.18 -37.65
C HIS A 11 -10.00 -12.02 -36.65
N ALA A 12 -11.16 -11.52 -36.19
CA ALA A 12 -12.02 -12.18 -35.19
C ALA A 12 -11.29 -12.61 -33.90
N ILE A 13 -10.20 -11.91 -33.55
CA ILE A 13 -9.41 -12.19 -32.35
C ILE A 13 -10.12 -11.55 -31.16
N LYS A 14 -10.72 -12.39 -30.31
CA LYS A 14 -11.29 -11.94 -29.03
C LYS A 14 -10.18 -11.88 -27.98
N PHE A 15 -9.81 -10.68 -27.56
CA PHE A 15 -9.01 -10.53 -26.35
C PHE A 15 -9.87 -10.92 -25.15
N GLN A 16 -9.50 -12.00 -24.48
CA GLN A 16 -10.04 -12.34 -23.17
C GLN A 16 -9.68 -11.19 -22.22
N VAL A 17 -10.65 -10.33 -21.92
CA VAL A 17 -10.49 -9.32 -20.86
C VAL A 17 -10.39 -10.11 -19.57
N ARG A 18 -9.15 -10.29 -19.08
CA ARG A 18 -8.93 -10.92 -17.77
C ARG A 18 -9.77 -10.15 -16.77
N GLN A 19 -10.82 -10.78 -16.24
CA GLN A 19 -11.56 -10.22 -15.12
C GLN A 19 -10.52 -9.95 -14.04
N LYS A 20 -10.43 -8.70 -13.57
CA LYS A 20 -9.64 -8.37 -12.39
C LYS A 20 -10.29 -9.16 -11.25
N ILE A 21 -9.80 -10.37 -11.01
CA ILE A 21 -10.02 -11.10 -9.76
C ILE A 21 -9.58 -10.09 -8.71
N GLY A 22 -10.53 -9.60 -7.91
CA GLY A 22 -10.26 -8.66 -6.85
C GLY A 22 -9.19 -9.31 -5.99
N THR A 23 -7.95 -8.86 -6.15
CA THR A 23 -6.84 -9.41 -5.40
C THR A 23 -7.18 -9.10 -3.95
N VAL A 24 -7.47 -10.14 -3.16
CA VAL A 24 -7.51 -10.00 -1.71
C VAL A 24 -6.19 -9.31 -1.37
N PRO A 25 -6.21 -8.12 -0.74
CA PRO A 25 -4.97 -7.46 -0.38
C PRO A 25 -4.17 -8.49 0.40
N ASN A 26 -2.93 -8.78 -0.01
CA ASN A 26 -2.05 -9.69 0.72
C ASN A 26 -2.05 -9.21 2.19
N LYS A 27 -2.89 -9.81 3.01
CA LYS A 27 -2.92 -9.54 4.43
C LYS A 27 -1.67 -10.24 4.93
N ALA A 28 -0.80 -9.44 5.55
CA ALA A 28 0.34 -10.00 6.23
C ALA A 28 -0.18 -11.01 7.25
N THR A 29 0.62 -12.03 7.55
CA THR A 29 0.27 -12.95 8.64
C THR A 29 0.06 -12.12 9.92
N PRO A 30 -0.90 -12.47 10.78
CA PRO A 30 -1.22 -11.69 11.98
C PRO A 30 -0.01 -11.51 12.91
N GLU A 31 0.92 -12.48 12.90
CA GLU A 31 2.20 -12.39 13.61
C GLU A 31 3.10 -11.28 13.08
N LEU A 32 3.16 -11.09 11.76
CA LEU A 32 3.93 -10.03 11.13
C LEU A 32 3.30 -8.67 11.41
N GLU A 33 1.96 -8.57 11.40
CA GLU A 33 1.27 -7.33 11.77
C GLU A 33 1.54 -6.95 13.25
N ALA A 34 1.51 -7.92 14.17
CA ALA A 34 1.82 -7.67 15.58
C ALA A 34 3.25 -7.14 15.78
N ARG A 35 4.24 -7.71 15.08
CA ARG A 35 5.63 -7.21 15.12
C ARG A 35 5.74 -5.79 14.55
N LEU A 36 5.07 -5.53 13.44
CA LEU A 36 5.06 -4.20 12.82
C LEU A 36 4.41 -3.15 13.73
N VAL A 37 3.35 -3.49 14.45
CA VAL A 37 2.72 -2.57 15.42
C VAL A 37 3.69 -2.15 16.53
N VAL A 38 4.48 -3.09 17.06
CA VAL A 38 5.51 -2.79 18.07
C VAL A 38 6.56 -1.84 17.48
N GLN A 39 7.10 -2.19 16.31
CA GLN A 39 8.12 -1.36 15.65
C GLN A 39 7.60 0.03 15.25
N ILE A 40 6.33 0.16 14.89
CA ILE A 40 5.69 1.46 14.61
C ILE A 40 5.62 2.30 15.90
N LYS A 41 5.29 1.69 17.04
CA LYS A 41 5.31 2.40 18.34
C LYS A 41 6.71 2.86 18.71
N ASP A 42 7.73 2.04 18.45
CA ASP A 42 9.13 2.43 18.67
C ASP A 42 9.55 3.58 17.76
N CYS A 43 9.09 3.58 16.49
CA CYS A 43 9.30 4.69 15.57
C CYS A 43 8.62 6.00 16.05
N ILE A 44 7.43 5.91 16.63
CA ILE A 44 6.73 7.06 17.24
C ILE A 44 7.49 7.57 18.47
N ALA A 45 7.94 6.67 19.34
CA ALA A 45 8.74 7.01 20.52
C ALA A 45 10.07 7.69 20.13
N GLY A 46 10.68 7.28 19.02
CA GLY A 46 11.86 7.92 18.43
C GLY A 46 11.57 9.24 17.70
N GLY A 47 10.33 9.72 17.71
CA GLY A 47 9.94 10.97 17.04
C GLY A 47 10.06 10.92 15.51
N MET A 48 10.09 9.73 14.91
CA MET A 48 10.28 9.58 13.47
C MET A 48 9.01 9.95 12.70
N ASN A 49 9.19 10.66 11.58
CA ASN A 49 8.11 10.88 10.63
C ASN A 49 7.66 9.55 9.98
N ARG A 50 6.39 9.46 9.53
CA ARG A 50 5.85 8.33 8.77
C ARG A 50 6.74 7.90 7.60
N SER A 51 7.29 8.85 6.84
CA SER A 51 8.20 8.54 5.73
C SER A 51 9.50 7.87 6.19
N GLN A 52 10.04 8.31 7.33
CA GLN A 52 11.23 7.71 7.94
C GLN A 52 10.90 6.32 8.49
N CYS A 53 9.76 6.18 9.18
CA CYS A 53 9.27 4.89 9.67
C CYS A 53 9.09 3.88 8.52
N CYS A 54 8.50 4.26 7.39
CA CYS A 54 8.40 3.40 6.21
C CYS A 54 9.78 2.93 5.69
N LYS A 55 10.78 3.81 5.71
CA LYS A 55 12.15 3.47 5.29
C LYS A 55 12.83 2.50 6.25
N VAL A 56 12.70 2.75 7.56
CA VAL A 56 13.31 1.92 8.61
C VAL A 56 12.68 0.52 8.63
N LEU A 57 11.36 0.44 8.49
CA LEU A 57 10.63 -0.82 8.50
C LEU A 57 10.57 -1.50 7.12
N ALA A 58 11.15 -0.89 6.09
CA ALA A 58 11.08 -1.33 4.69
C ALA A 58 9.65 -1.67 4.23
N ILE A 59 8.65 -0.92 4.73
CA ILE A 59 7.24 -1.11 4.41
C ILE A 59 6.73 -0.02 3.46
N SER A 60 5.71 -0.36 2.67
CA SER A 60 5.01 0.63 1.86
C SER A 60 4.18 1.58 2.71
N TYR A 61 4.00 2.81 2.24
CA TYR A 61 3.17 3.81 2.92
C TYR A 61 1.72 3.33 3.10
N ASN A 62 1.17 2.63 2.11
CA ASN A 62 -0.18 2.06 2.19
C ASN A 62 -0.31 1.00 3.28
N MET A 63 0.76 0.22 3.50
CA MET A 63 0.79 -0.80 4.55
C MET A 63 0.88 -0.15 5.94
N LEU A 64 1.72 0.88 6.10
CA LEU A 64 1.77 1.66 7.34
C LEU A 64 0.38 2.27 7.65
N ASP A 65 -0.23 2.94 6.67
CA ASP A 65 -1.53 3.59 6.84
C ASP A 65 -2.64 2.59 7.17
N ARG A 66 -2.62 1.40 6.56
CA ARG A 66 -3.54 0.30 6.91
C ARG A 66 -3.36 -0.13 8.36
N ILE A 67 -2.13 -0.43 8.79
CA ILE A 67 -1.84 -0.89 10.16
C ILE A 67 -2.22 0.18 11.18
N VAL A 68 -1.89 1.44 10.90
CA VAL A 68 -2.23 2.58 11.78
C VAL A 68 -3.75 2.71 11.93
N ARG A 69 -4.52 2.55 10.84
CA ARG A 69 -5.99 2.57 10.88
C ARG A 69 -6.59 1.36 11.60
N ASP A 70 -6.13 0.16 11.24
CA ASP A 70 -6.66 -1.10 11.77
C ASP A 70 -6.41 -1.23 13.28
N HIS A 71 -5.24 -0.77 13.75
CA HIS A 71 -4.85 -0.80 15.16
C HIS A 71 -5.11 0.51 15.91
N LYS A 72 -5.77 1.50 15.28
CA LYS A 72 -6.08 2.83 15.85
C LYS A 72 -4.87 3.50 16.54
N ILE A 73 -3.71 3.43 15.90
CA ILE A 73 -2.48 4.04 16.44
C ILE A 73 -2.53 5.54 16.14
N ASP A 74 -2.34 6.39 17.16
CA ASP A 74 -2.18 7.82 16.95
C ASP A 74 -0.77 8.14 16.46
N TYR A 75 -0.55 8.02 15.15
CA TYR A 75 0.71 8.39 14.54
C TYR A 75 0.68 9.92 14.29
N PRO A 76 1.60 10.71 14.89
CA PRO A 76 1.60 12.16 14.72
C PRO A 76 1.67 12.52 13.24
N LYS A 77 0.64 13.21 12.74
CA LYS A 77 0.67 13.83 11.41
C LYS A 77 1.72 14.92 11.48
N LEU A 78 2.79 14.82 10.68
CA LEU A 78 3.68 15.95 10.49
C LEU A 78 2.82 17.15 10.07
N LYS A 79 2.87 18.22 10.87
CA LYS A 79 2.39 19.52 10.43
C LYS A 79 3.27 19.90 9.23
N SER A 80 2.64 20.24 8.10
CA SER A 80 3.36 20.79 6.95
C SER A 80 4.25 21.93 7.45
N ALA A 81 5.56 21.81 7.23
CA ALA A 81 6.52 22.86 7.57
C ALA A 81 6.45 24.06 6.62
N PHE A 82 5.57 24.02 5.62
CA PHE A 82 5.32 25.12 4.70
C PHE A 82 3.93 25.68 4.96
N ARG A 83 3.90 26.87 5.56
CA ARG A 83 2.80 27.84 5.56
C ARG A 83 3.39 29.20 5.26
#